data_AF-A0AAW1PBZ1-F1
#
_entry.id   AF-A0AAW1PBZ1-F1
#
_cell.length_a   1.000
_cell.length_b   1.000
_cell.length_c   1.000
_cell.angle_alpha   90.00
_cell.angle_beta   90.00
_cell.angle_gamma   90.00
#
_symmetry.space_group_name_H-M   'P 1'
#
loop_
_entity.id
_entity.type
_entity.pdbx_description
1 polymer ?
#
loop_
_entity_poly.entity_id
_entity_poly.type
_entity_poly.pdbx_seq_one_letter_code
_entity_poly.pdbx_strand_id
1 'polypeptide(L)'
;MAQASSSGPSPVEGATTRVPKGFKKVLAVHFGAGYDRHGQDATAAALQALERAMENTTSPGIVNFVPGGYAGVKVKAKIGVPAHESVDKEELRAAVIFAKPENVEIKVVPGGLRWHSGVVLPKLGDAAKHDGKPVDEEYDSSDDEDELAGVNTAKDDVFAAIAAVRVGF
;
A
#
# COMPACT_ATOMS: atom_id res chain seq x y z
N MET A 1 -20.27 -19.65 -35.17
CA MET A 1 -18.81 -19.43 -35.00
C MET A 1 -18.52 -19.50 -33.51
N ALA A 2 -17.97 -20.63 -33.04
CA ALA A 2 -17.66 -20.85 -31.63
C ALA A 2 -16.28 -20.26 -31.30
N GLN A 3 -16.22 -19.39 -30.28
CA GLN A 3 -14.96 -18.87 -29.78
C GLN A 3 -14.21 -19.97 -29.02
N ALA A 4 -12.97 -20.23 -29.43
CA ALA A 4 -12.08 -21.16 -28.77
C ALA A 4 -11.63 -20.61 -27.41
N SER A 5 -12.10 -21.24 -26.33
CA SER A 5 -11.52 -21.08 -25.00
C SER A 5 -10.22 -21.90 -24.91
N SER A 6 -9.07 -21.26 -25.10
CA SER A 6 -7.78 -21.91 -24.91
C SER A 6 -7.42 -21.99 -23.42
N SER A 7 -7.85 -23.06 -22.75
CA SER A 7 -7.30 -23.50 -21.47
C SER A 7 -6.28 -24.60 -21.72
N GLY A 8 -5.00 -24.24 -21.92
CA GLY A 8 -3.92 -25.22 -21.81
C GLY A 8 -3.82 -25.75 -20.37
N PRO A 9 -3.37 -27.00 -20.16
CA PRO A 9 -3.30 -27.57 -18.83
C PRO A 9 -2.30 -26.80 -17.96
N SER A 10 -2.79 -26.32 -16.82
CA SER A 10 -1.98 -25.77 -15.73
C SER A 10 -1.07 -26.87 -15.17
N PRO A 11 0.22 -26.62 -14.88
CA PRO A 11 1.14 -27.60 -14.30
C PRO A 11 0.76 -28.04 -12.88
N VAL A 12 -0.24 -27.39 -12.27
CA VAL A 12 -0.87 -27.81 -11.02
C VAL A 12 -2.30 -28.27 -11.32
N GLU A 13 -2.47 -29.59 -11.32
CA GLU A 13 -3.75 -30.27 -11.53
C GLU A 13 -4.79 -29.76 -10.50
N GLY A 14 -5.96 -29.32 -10.97
CA GLY A 14 -7.02 -28.80 -10.09
C GLY A 14 -6.91 -27.32 -9.68
N ALA A 15 -5.89 -26.58 -10.12
CA ALA A 15 -5.81 -25.14 -9.83
C ALA A 15 -6.96 -24.37 -10.51
N THR A 16 -7.71 -23.60 -9.71
CA THR A 16 -8.80 -22.74 -10.18
C THR A 16 -8.50 -21.28 -9.85
N THR A 17 -8.79 -20.38 -10.79
CA THR A 17 -8.59 -18.95 -10.57
C THR A 17 -9.89 -18.32 -10.05
N ARG A 18 -9.78 -17.50 -9.00
CA ARG A 18 -10.87 -16.63 -8.54
C ARG A 18 -10.62 -15.22 -9.03
N VAL A 19 -11.58 -14.68 -9.77
CA VAL A 19 -11.47 -13.33 -10.33
C VAL A 19 -12.35 -12.38 -9.49
N PRO A 20 -11.78 -11.30 -8.93
CA PRO A 20 -12.54 -10.32 -8.17
C PRO A 20 -13.50 -9.55 -9.07
N LYS A 21 -14.59 -9.05 -8.50
CA LYS A 21 -15.58 -8.23 -9.22
C LYS A 21 -14.89 -7.06 -9.94
N GLY A 22 -15.17 -6.93 -11.23
CA GLY A 22 -14.61 -5.90 -12.11
C GLY A 22 -13.39 -6.34 -12.92
N PHE A 23 -12.85 -7.54 -12.67
CA PHE A 23 -11.77 -8.13 -13.46
C PHE A 23 -12.33 -9.28 -14.32
N LYS A 24 -11.80 -9.45 -15.53
CA LYS A 24 -11.91 -10.65 -16.36
C LYS A 24 -10.80 -11.64 -16.03
N LYS A 25 -9.57 -11.15 -15.83
CA LYS A 25 -8.43 -11.97 -15.41
C LYS A 25 -7.51 -11.20 -14.46
N VAL A 26 -6.95 -11.91 -13.48
CA VAL A 26 -5.85 -11.42 -12.65
C VAL A 26 -4.54 -11.92 -13.25
N LEU A 27 -3.59 -11.02 -13.47
CA LEU A 27 -2.30 -11.34 -14.05
C LEU A 27 -1.22 -11.47 -12.98
N ALA A 28 -1.24 -10.58 -12.00
CA ALA A 28 -0.23 -10.56 -10.94
C ALA A 28 -0.76 -9.90 -9.66
N VAL A 29 -0.10 -10.23 -8.56
CA VAL A 29 -0.22 -9.53 -7.27
C VAL A 29 1.19 -9.18 -6.81
N HIS A 30 1.42 -7.91 -6.52
CA HIS A 30 2.69 -7.39 -6.04
C HIS A 30 2.53 -6.89 -4.61
N PHE A 31 3.59 -7.03 -3.82
CA PHE A 31 3.65 -6.50 -2.47
C PHE A 31 4.79 -5.49 -2.36
N GLY A 32 4.56 -4.45 -1.57
CA GLY A 32 5.57 -3.45 -1.26
C GLY A 32 5.43 -3.00 0.19
N ALA A 33 6.55 -2.57 0.75
CA ALA A 33 6.63 -1.99 2.08
C ALA A 33 7.24 -0.60 1.96
N GLY A 34 6.72 0.34 2.76
CA GLY A 34 7.17 1.72 2.81
C GLY A 34 7.20 2.20 4.25
N TYR A 35 8.09 3.15 4.53
CA TYR A 35 8.36 3.62 5.89
C TYR A 35 8.47 5.15 5.88
N ASP A 36 7.73 5.80 6.77
CA ASP A 36 7.99 7.17 7.17
C ASP A 36 8.84 7.15 8.43
N ARG A 37 10.04 7.75 8.37
CA ARG A 37 11.07 7.69 9.42
C ARG A 37 11.04 8.87 10.38
N HIS A 38 10.40 9.98 9.98
CA HIS A 38 10.35 11.22 10.75
C HIS A 38 8.91 11.69 11.04
N GLY A 39 7.95 10.86 10.64
CA GLY A 39 7.08 10.26 11.64
C GLY A 39 5.82 11.04 11.88
N GLN A 40 5.08 11.27 10.80
CA GLN A 40 3.67 11.66 10.85
C GLN A 40 2.97 11.63 9.49
N ASP A 41 3.64 11.20 8.42
CA ASP A 41 3.07 11.17 7.09
C ASP A 41 2.71 9.73 6.66
N ALA A 42 1.49 9.33 7.02
CA ALA A 42 0.90 8.07 6.57
C ALA A 42 0.77 8.02 5.03
N THR A 43 0.65 9.16 4.36
CA THR A 43 0.61 9.24 2.89
C THR A 43 1.98 8.90 2.32
N ALA A 44 3.07 9.47 2.84
CA ALA A 44 4.43 9.17 2.39
C ALA A 44 4.78 7.69 2.57
N ALA A 45 4.44 7.10 3.71
CA ALA A 45 4.64 5.66 3.95
C ALA A 45 3.84 4.81 2.94
N ALA A 46 2.57 5.15 2.72
CA ALA A 46 1.69 4.46 1.77
C ALA A 46 2.16 4.61 0.32
N LEU A 47 2.64 5.80 -0.06
CA LEU A 47 3.15 6.11 -1.38
C LEU A 47 4.40 5.30 -1.67
N GLN A 48 5.36 5.30 -0.74
CA GLN A 48 6.55 4.47 -0.86
C GLN A 48 6.20 2.98 -0.94
N ALA A 49 5.25 2.49 -0.15
CA ALA A 49 4.82 1.09 -0.22
C ALA A 49 4.22 0.74 -1.59
N LEU A 50 3.39 1.64 -2.14
CA LEU A 50 2.77 1.48 -3.45
C LEU A 50 3.81 1.50 -4.58
N GLU A 51 4.72 2.46 -4.57
CA GLU A 51 5.82 2.58 -5.53
C GLU A 51 6.70 1.33 -5.50
N ARG A 52 7.13 0.88 -4.32
CA ARG A 52 7.95 -0.33 -4.18
C ARG A 52 7.25 -1.58 -4.67
N ALA A 53 5.92 -1.68 -4.52
CA ALA A 53 5.15 -2.79 -5.07
C ALA A 53 5.18 -2.79 -6.61
N MET A 54 5.19 -1.61 -7.24
CA MET A 54 5.15 -1.46 -8.70
C MET A 54 6.55 -1.52 -9.34
N GLU A 55 7.55 -0.88 -8.73
CA GLU A 55 8.93 -0.80 -9.25
C GLU A 55 9.65 -2.15 -9.24
N ASN A 56 9.40 -2.97 -8.22
CA ASN A 56 10.09 -4.25 -8.06
C ASN A 56 9.62 -5.32 -9.06
N THR A 57 8.69 -5.00 -9.97
CA THR A 57 8.25 -5.94 -11.01
C THR A 57 8.14 -5.28 -12.38
N THR A 58 8.73 -5.90 -13.40
CA THR A 58 8.50 -5.54 -14.80
C THR A 58 7.56 -6.54 -15.45
N SER A 59 6.46 -6.07 -16.05
CA SER A 59 5.45 -6.93 -16.68
C SER A 59 5.31 -6.65 -18.19
N PRO A 60 6.34 -6.97 -19.00
CA PRO A 60 6.34 -6.64 -20.43
C PRO A 60 5.20 -7.33 -21.21
N GLY A 61 4.72 -8.48 -20.71
CA GLY A 61 3.64 -9.24 -21.32
C GLY A 61 2.26 -8.55 -21.29
N ILE A 62 2.08 -7.48 -20.52
CA ILE A 62 0.80 -6.75 -20.43
C ILE A 62 0.30 -6.31 -21.81
N VAL A 63 1.19 -5.81 -22.66
CA VAL A 63 0.85 -5.34 -24.01
C VAL A 63 0.26 -6.45 -24.88
N ASN A 64 0.69 -7.70 -24.66
CA ASN A 64 0.28 -8.85 -25.46
C ASN A 64 -0.96 -9.55 -24.90
N PHE A 65 -1.12 -9.57 -23.57
CA PHE A 65 -2.20 -10.32 -22.90
C PHE A 65 -3.46 -9.48 -22.62
N VAL A 66 -3.33 -8.16 -22.51
CA VAL A 66 -4.44 -7.27 -22.17
C VAL A 66 -5.05 -6.68 -23.45
N PRO A 67 -6.36 -6.84 -23.69
CA PRO A 67 -7.05 -6.15 -24.78
C PRO A 67 -6.91 -4.63 -24.62
N GLY A 68 -6.30 -3.96 -25.60
CA GLY A 68 -6.00 -2.52 -25.52
C GLY A 68 -4.69 -2.19 -24.80
N GLY A 69 -3.85 -3.19 -24.51
CA GLY A 69 -2.55 -3.01 -23.86
C GLY A 69 -2.69 -2.32 -22.50
N TYR A 70 -1.81 -1.35 -22.21
CA TYR A 70 -1.84 -0.57 -20.97
C TYR A 70 -3.17 0.17 -20.74
N ALA A 71 -3.88 0.57 -21.80
CA ALA A 71 -5.16 1.26 -21.66
C ALA A 71 -6.28 0.35 -21.10
N GLY A 72 -6.14 -0.97 -21.24
CA GLY A 72 -7.06 -1.97 -20.71
C GLY A 72 -6.70 -2.47 -19.31
N VAL A 73 -5.55 -2.06 -18.76
CA VAL A 73 -5.09 -2.50 -17.44
C VAL A 73 -5.96 -1.90 -16.35
N LYS A 74 -6.31 -2.75 -15.39
CA LYS A 74 -6.96 -2.43 -14.12
C LYS A 74 -6.04 -2.73 -12.97
N VAL A 75 -6.01 -1.79 -12.02
CA VAL A 75 -5.20 -1.87 -10.81
C VAL A 75 -6.12 -1.77 -9.61
N LYS A 76 -5.99 -2.72 -8.68
CA LYS A 76 -6.62 -2.66 -7.37
C LYS A 76 -5.54 -2.72 -6.30
N ALA A 77 -5.34 -1.61 -5.59
CA ALA A 77 -4.39 -1.54 -4.49
C ALA A 77 -5.15 -1.58 -3.15
N LYS A 78 -4.67 -2.42 -2.23
CA LYS A 78 -5.07 -2.39 -0.82
C LYS A 78 -3.84 -2.07 0.02
N ILE A 79 -3.88 -0.97 0.77
CA ILE A 79 -2.75 -0.48 1.56
C ILE A 79 -3.16 -0.48 3.04
N GLY A 80 -2.36 -1.14 3.87
CA GLY A 80 -2.49 -1.12 5.32
C GLY A 80 -1.43 -0.20 5.92
N VAL A 81 -1.85 0.80 6.69
CA VAL A 81 -0.96 1.78 7.33
C VAL A 81 -1.61 2.31 8.62
N PRO A 82 -0.82 2.68 9.65
CA PRO A 82 -1.32 3.47 10.77
C PRO A 82 -1.94 4.79 10.29
N ALA A 83 -2.84 5.38 11.07
CA ALA A 83 -3.52 6.64 10.72
C ALA A 83 -4.13 6.64 9.29
N HIS A 84 -4.62 5.48 8.83
CA HIS A 84 -5.14 5.28 7.46
C HIS A 84 -6.17 6.30 6.95
N GLU A 85 -6.86 7.00 7.86
CA GLU A 85 -7.84 8.05 7.54
C GLU A 85 -7.19 9.34 7.04
N SER A 86 -5.93 9.62 7.40
CA SER A 86 -5.19 10.82 6.99
C SER A 86 -4.48 10.68 5.65
N VAL A 87 -4.59 9.51 4.99
CA VAL A 87 -3.88 9.21 3.75
C VAL A 87 -4.54 9.89 2.55
N ASP A 88 -3.76 10.62 1.76
CA ASP A 88 -4.22 11.20 0.50
C ASP A 88 -4.35 10.12 -0.58
N LYS A 89 -5.59 9.80 -0.93
CA LYS A 89 -5.91 8.78 -1.95
C LYS A 89 -5.71 9.29 -3.37
N GLU A 90 -5.80 10.59 -3.61
CA GLU A 90 -5.58 11.16 -4.94
C GLU A 90 -4.09 11.14 -5.29
N GLU A 91 -3.23 11.44 -4.32
CA GLU A 91 -1.77 11.32 -4.48
C GLU A 91 -1.36 9.88 -4.80
N LEU A 92 -1.90 8.91 -4.05
CA LEU A 92 -1.67 7.49 -4.32
C LEU A 92 -2.17 7.06 -5.71
N ARG A 93 -3.29 7.61 -6.19
CA ARG A 93 -3.79 7.32 -7.55
C ARG A 93 -2.90 7.90 -8.62
N ALA A 94 -2.39 9.12 -8.42
CA ALA A 94 -1.50 9.79 -9.34
C ALA A 94 -0.16 9.04 -9.51
N ALA A 95 0.30 8.34 -8.47
CA ALA A 95 1.51 7.52 -8.52
C ALA A 95 1.40 6.31 -9.49
N VAL A 96 0.18 5.88 -9.84
CA VAL A 96 -0.04 4.75 -10.75
C VAL A 96 -0.03 5.22 -12.21
N ILE A 97 1.15 5.23 -12.83
CA ILE A 97 1.35 5.83 -14.17
C ILE A 97 1.04 4.89 -15.37
N PHE A 98 0.96 3.58 -15.15
CA PHE A 98 0.84 2.58 -16.25
C PHE A 98 -0.60 2.12 -16.52
N ALA A 99 -1.57 2.65 -15.78
CA ALA A 99 -3.00 2.42 -15.96
C ALA A 99 -3.73 3.76 -16.01
N LYS A 100 -4.91 3.79 -16.64
CA LYS A 100 -5.72 5.00 -16.65
C LYS A 100 -6.29 5.28 -15.24
N PRO A 101 -6.42 6.54 -14.81
CA PRO A 101 -6.95 6.88 -13.48
C PRO A 101 -8.30 6.22 -13.18
N GLU A 102 -9.20 6.12 -14.16
CA GLU A 102 -10.51 5.47 -14.01
C GLU A 102 -10.45 3.95 -13.75
N ASN A 103 -9.31 3.32 -14.05
CA ASN A 103 -9.08 1.89 -13.87
C ASN A 103 -8.28 1.58 -12.59
N VAL A 104 -7.97 2.59 -11.77
CA VAL A 104 -7.23 2.46 -10.51
C VAL A 104 -8.19 2.60 -9.33
N GLU A 105 -8.30 1.54 -8.54
CA GLU A 105 -9.05 1.53 -7.29
C GLU A 105 -8.08 1.35 -6.12
N ILE A 106 -8.06 2.32 -5.20
CA ILE A 106 -7.21 2.30 -4.01
C ILE A 106 -8.08 2.22 -2.77
N LYS A 107 -7.80 1.22 -1.93
CA LYS A 107 -8.42 1.05 -0.62
C LYS A 107 -7.35 1.10 0.46
N VAL A 108 -7.42 2.13 1.30
CA VAL A 108 -6.59 2.24 2.51
C VAL A 108 -7.37 1.65 3.68
N VAL A 109 -6.71 0.86 4.51
CA VAL A 109 -7.29 0.19 5.69
C VAL A 109 -6.37 0.34 6.90
N PRO A 110 -6.89 0.21 8.13
CA PRO A 110 -6.02 0.08 9.29
C PRO A 110 -5.13 -1.18 9.13
N GLY A 111 -3.86 -1.05 9.49
CA GLY A 111 -2.84 -2.10 9.41
C GLY A 111 -1.43 -1.51 9.45
N GLY A 112 -0.46 -2.23 8.92
CA GLY A 112 0.94 -1.79 8.94
C GLY A 112 1.56 -1.95 10.34
N LEU A 113 2.53 -1.11 10.67
CA LEU A 113 3.14 -1.06 12.00
C LEU A 113 3.43 0.39 12.38
N ARG A 114 3.18 0.71 13.65
CA ARG A 114 3.59 1.95 14.28
C ARG A 114 4.62 1.61 15.34
N TRP A 115 5.72 2.36 15.40
CA TRP A 115 6.75 2.14 16.40
C TRP A 115 7.45 3.45 16.76
N HIS A 116 7.70 3.69 18.03
CA HIS A 116 8.42 4.87 18.50
C HIS A 116 9.92 4.73 18.17
N SER A 117 10.54 5.75 17.57
CA SER A 117 11.97 5.72 17.24
C SER A 117 12.88 6.02 18.43
N GLY A 118 12.33 6.62 19.50
CA GLY A 118 13.08 7.02 20.69
C GLY A 118 14.02 8.21 20.47
N VAL A 119 13.96 8.86 19.29
CA VAL A 119 14.79 10.02 18.97
C VAL A 119 13.94 11.07 18.25
N VAL A 120 13.90 12.29 18.81
CA VAL A 120 13.26 13.45 18.16
C VAL A 120 14.33 14.34 17.56
N LEU A 121 14.34 14.46 16.23
CA LEU A 121 15.21 15.33 15.44
C LEU A 121 14.37 16.40 14.72
N PRO A 122 14.10 17.57 15.36
CA PRO A 122 13.26 18.61 14.75
C PRO A 122 13.77 19.13 13.41
N LYS A 123 15.08 18.99 13.14
CA LYS A 123 15.70 19.35 11.86
C LYS A 123 15.30 18.44 10.70
N LEU A 124 14.78 17.24 10.98
CA LEU A 124 14.37 16.24 9.98
C LEU A 124 12.85 16.13 9.84
N GLY A 125 12.08 16.97 10.53
CA GLY A 125 10.62 17.00 10.45
C GLY A 125 9.92 16.47 11.70
N ASP A 126 10.65 15.91 12.67
CA ASP A 126 10.06 15.39 13.90
C ASP A 126 9.41 16.51 14.74
N ALA A 127 8.25 16.22 15.32
CA ALA A 127 7.55 17.21 16.14
C ALA A 127 8.26 17.42 17.49
N ALA A 128 8.48 18.68 17.88
CA ALA A 128 9.25 19.03 19.08
C ALA A 128 8.54 18.80 20.44
N LYS A 129 7.37 18.14 20.46
CA LYS A 129 6.58 17.89 21.68
C LYS A 129 6.00 16.48 21.63
N HIS A 130 6.07 15.76 22.75
CA HIS A 130 5.44 14.44 22.93
C HIS A 130 4.19 14.64 23.80
N ASP A 131 2.99 14.48 23.27
CA ASP A 131 1.72 14.65 24.03
C ASP A 131 1.61 15.90 24.94
N GLY A 132 2.23 17.02 24.53
CA GLY A 132 2.30 18.25 25.33
C GLY A 132 3.34 18.26 26.45
N LYS A 133 4.00 17.12 26.70
CA LYS A 133 5.16 16.94 27.58
C LYS A 133 6.48 17.19 26.82
N PRO A 134 7.53 17.61 27.53
CA PRO A 134 8.82 17.87 26.92
C PRO A 134 9.56 16.53 26.63
N VAL A 135 10.41 16.55 25.60
CA VAL A 135 11.08 15.37 24.99
C VAL A 135 12.12 14.69 25.89
N ASP A 136 12.45 15.30 27.03
CA ASP A 136 13.42 14.83 28.02
C ASP A 136 12.80 14.01 29.17
N GLU A 137 11.48 13.81 29.18
CA GLU A 137 10.81 12.91 30.14
C GLU A 137 10.92 11.44 29.70
N GLU A 138 11.13 10.55 30.67
CA GLU A 138 11.24 9.10 30.49
C GLU A 138 9.91 8.54 29.93
N TYR A 139 9.98 7.82 28.81
CA TYR A 139 8.83 7.23 28.13
C TYR A 139 8.50 5.85 28.72
N ASP A 140 7.23 5.66 29.13
CA ASP A 140 6.75 4.38 29.63
C ASP A 140 6.34 3.48 28.45
N SER A 141 7.20 2.51 28.12
CA SER A 141 6.95 1.52 27.06
C SER A 141 5.75 0.58 27.33
N SER A 142 5.10 0.66 28.50
CA SER A 142 3.85 -0.07 28.73
C SER A 142 2.67 0.49 27.92
N ASP A 143 2.81 1.70 27.34
CA ASP A 143 1.86 2.29 26.38
C ASP A 143 1.99 1.72 24.94
N ASP A 144 2.94 0.79 24.69
CA ASP A 144 3.03 0.01 23.45
C ASP A 144 2.00 -1.15 23.39
N GLU A 145 1.12 -1.28 24.39
CA GLU A 145 0.02 -2.24 24.39
C GLU A 145 -1.02 -1.84 23.32
N ASP A 146 -1.01 -2.59 22.22
CA ASP A 146 -1.88 -2.54 21.02
C ASP A 146 -3.40 -2.63 21.33
N GLU A 147 -3.97 -1.71 22.10
CA GLU A 147 -5.40 -1.48 21.99
C GLU A 147 -5.65 -0.74 20.67
N LEU A 148 -6.45 -1.36 19.79
CA LEU A 148 -7.05 -0.80 18.57
C LEU A 148 -7.88 0.50 18.80
N ALA A 149 -7.74 1.13 19.97
CA ALA A 149 -8.52 2.21 20.50
C ALA A 149 -7.64 3.45 20.72
N GLY A 150 -8.05 4.55 20.11
CA GLY A 150 -7.77 5.90 20.59
C GLY A 150 -6.32 6.35 20.47
N VAL A 151 -5.97 6.89 19.29
CA VAL A 151 -4.92 7.90 19.07
C VAL A 151 -3.90 8.01 20.22
N ASN A 152 -3.07 6.99 20.43
CA ASN A 152 -1.83 7.21 21.16
C ASN A 152 -1.08 8.26 20.32
N THR A 153 -0.66 9.40 20.85
CA THR A 153 0.00 10.47 20.08
C THR A 153 1.46 10.59 20.47
N ALA A 154 2.17 9.45 20.51
CA ALA A 154 3.61 9.48 20.36
C ALA A 154 3.94 10.23 19.05
N LYS A 155 4.94 11.11 19.13
CA LYS A 155 5.24 12.14 18.10
C LYS A 155 6.65 11.98 17.53
N ASP A 156 7.23 10.82 17.79
CA ASP A 156 8.50 10.26 17.32
C ASP A 156 8.26 8.91 16.58
N ASP A 157 7.03 8.71 16.09
CA ASP A 157 6.58 7.44 15.53
C ASP A 157 6.97 7.22 14.09
N VAL A 158 7.53 6.05 13.82
CA VAL A 158 7.74 5.52 12.48
C VAL A 158 6.47 4.81 12.03
N PHE A 159 5.96 5.18 10.85
CA PHE A 159 4.85 4.46 10.21
C PHE A 159 5.38 3.53 9.13
N ALA A 160 5.11 2.24 9.28
CA ALA A 160 5.32 1.26 8.23
C ALA A 160 3.99 0.93 7.54
N ALA A 161 3.96 1.07 6.22
CA ALA A 161 2.84 0.71 5.37
C ALA A 161 3.16 -0.55 4.57
N ILE A 162 2.15 -1.39 4.34
CA ILE A 162 2.21 -2.53 3.41
C ILE A 162 1.17 -2.35 2.32
N ALA A 163 1.61 -2.38 1.07
CA ALA A 163 0.75 -2.31 -0.10
C ALA A 163 0.65 -3.68 -0.78
N ALA A 164 -0.57 -4.08 -1.13
CA ALA A 164 -0.85 -5.20 -2.01
C ALA A 164 -1.52 -4.69 -3.28
N VAL A 165 -0.85 -4.84 -4.41
CA VAL A 165 -1.29 -4.31 -5.72
C VAL A 165 -1.65 -5.46 -6.63
N ARG A 166 -2.91 -5.52 -7.04
CA ARG A 166 -3.40 -6.49 -8.02
C ARG A 166 -3.48 -5.85 -9.39
N VAL A 167 -2.90 -6.53 -10.40
CA VAL A 167 -2.90 -6.10 -11.79
C VAL A 167 -3.65 -7.11 -12.66
N GLY A 168 -4.49 -6.61 -13.56
CA GLY A 168 -5.33 -7.42 -14.45
C GLY A 168 -6.15 -6.57 -15.40
N PHE A 169 -7.26 -7.11 -15.92
CA PHE A 169 -8.20 -6.40 -16.82
C PHE A 169 -9.58 -7.04 -16.75
#